data_AF-A0A146L0P3-F1
#
_entry.id   AF-A0A146L0P3-F1
#
_cell.length_a   1.000
_cell.length_b   1.000
_cell.length_c   1.000
_cell.angle_alpha   90.00
_cell.angle_beta   90.00
_cell.angle_gamma   90.00
#
_symmetry.space_group_name_H-M   'P 1'
#
loop_
_entity.id
_entity.type
_entity.pdbx_description
1 polymer ?
#
loop_
_entity_poly.entity_id
_entity_poly.type
_entity_poly.pdbx_seq_one_letter_code
_entity_poly.pdbx_strand_id
1 'polypeptide(L)'
;MPANMDVDGVEITSYRYKDSIKDDMSWANFVISHAGAGSCLEALELEKPLLVVVNTNLMDNHQFEVATKLKDCGYLHFTTCDDLLSTLCNLDLSRLRPYPKHDPLKFTSVIDYIMGFR
;
A
#
# COMPACT_ATOMS: atom_id res chain seq x y z
N MET A 1 17.17 13.20 12.60
CA MET A 1 16.67 12.80 13.93
C MET A 1 15.17 12.70 13.83
N PRO A 2 14.55 11.59 14.25
CA PRO A 2 13.09 11.53 14.33
C PRO A 2 12.59 12.57 15.36
N ALA A 3 11.47 13.21 15.05
CA ALA A 3 10.78 14.08 15.99
C ALA A 3 9.64 13.29 16.61
N ASN A 4 9.65 13.17 17.93
CA ASN A 4 8.60 12.54 18.72
C ASN A 4 7.77 13.66 19.36
N MET A 5 6.47 13.63 19.18
CA MET A 5 5.51 14.58 19.74
C MET A 5 4.35 13.81 20.36
N ASP A 6 3.81 14.32 21.46
CA ASP A 6 2.52 13.86 22.01
C ASP A 6 1.48 14.94 21.71
N VAL A 7 0.39 14.55 21.06
CA VAL A 7 -0.73 15.43 20.76
C VAL A 7 -2.00 14.75 21.26
N ASP A 8 -2.61 15.32 22.30
CA ASP A 8 -3.84 14.81 22.91
C ASP A 8 -3.78 13.31 23.28
N GLY A 9 -2.61 12.83 23.73
CA GLY A 9 -2.38 11.43 24.08
C GLY A 9 -2.07 10.50 22.89
N VAL A 10 -1.83 11.07 21.71
CA VAL A 10 -1.37 10.36 20.52
C VAL A 10 0.14 10.59 20.36
N GLU A 11 0.91 9.51 20.41
CA GLU A 11 2.34 9.54 20.12
C GLU A 11 2.58 9.61 18.60
N ILE A 12 3.23 10.68 18.16
CA ILE A 12 3.56 10.94 16.77
C ILE A 12 5.08 10.88 16.61
N THR A 13 5.56 9.92 15.82
CA THR A 13 6.96 9.83 15.41
C THR A 13 7.07 10.18 13.93
N SER A 14 7.98 11.10 13.58
CA SER A 14 8.20 11.50 12.19
C SER A 14 9.69 11.55 11.85
N TYR A 15 10.04 11.27 10.60
CA TYR A 15 11.41 11.40 10.09
C TYR A 15 11.37 11.92 8.65
N ARG A 16 12.43 12.62 8.24
CA ARG A 16 12.53 13.16 6.87
C ARG A 16 12.83 12.07 5.85
N TYR A 17 13.78 11.20 6.16
CA TYR A 17 14.21 10.09 5.32
C TYR A 17 14.76 8.98 6.22
N LYS A 18 14.57 7.74 5.77
CA LYS A 18 15.10 6.53 6.40
C LYS A 18 15.49 5.58 5.26
N ASP A 19 16.62 4.91 5.38
CA ASP A 19 17.13 4.01 4.33
C ASP A 19 16.19 2.82 4.07
N SER A 20 15.42 2.43 5.09
CA SER A 20 14.40 1.40 4.98
C SER A 20 13.25 1.70 5.94
N ILE A 21 12.02 1.65 5.41
CA ILE A 21 10.77 1.78 6.18
C ILE A 21 10.13 0.41 6.48
N LYS A 22 10.78 -0.67 6.06
CA LYS A 22 10.29 -2.05 6.16
C LYS A 22 9.94 -2.46 7.58
N ASP A 23 10.80 -2.12 8.55
CA ASP A 23 10.57 -2.48 9.95
C ASP A 23 9.37 -1.73 10.53
N ASP A 24 9.20 -0.46 10.16
CA ASP A 24 8.05 0.35 10.59
C ASP A 24 6.75 -0.18 9.99
N MET A 25 6.76 -0.52 8.69
CA MET A 25 5.63 -1.15 8.01
C MET A 25 5.31 -2.53 8.59
N SER A 26 6.32 -3.33 8.92
CA SER A 26 6.17 -4.65 9.51
C SER A 26 5.58 -4.58 10.92
N TRP A 27 5.94 -3.57 11.71
CA TRP A 27 5.32 -3.33 13.01
C TRP A 27 3.89 -2.79 12.90
N ALA A 28 3.60 -1.96 11.90
CA ALA A 28 2.29 -1.36 11.72
C ALA A 28 1.17 -2.39 11.50
N ASN A 29 0.00 -2.12 12.09
CA ASN A 29 -1.23 -2.88 11.83
C ASN A 29 -2.00 -2.35 10.61
N PHE A 30 -1.76 -1.11 10.22
CA PHE A 30 -2.42 -0.42 9.12
C PHE A 30 -1.50 0.63 8.51
N VAL A 31 -1.51 0.75 7.19
CA VAL A 31 -0.64 1.67 6.44
C VAL A 31 -1.50 2.60 5.58
N ILE A 32 -1.21 3.90 5.63
CA ILE A 32 -1.78 4.90 4.74
C ILE A 32 -0.65 5.43 3.84
N SER A 33 -0.83 5.41 2.53
CA SER A 33 0.21 5.82 1.56
C SER A 33 -0.36 6.73 0.47
N HIS A 34 0.40 7.75 0.04
CA HIS A 34 -0.04 8.75 -0.95
C HIS A 34 -0.05 8.25 -2.43
N ALA A 35 -0.32 6.97 -2.67
CA ALA A 35 -0.15 6.33 -3.99
C ALA A 35 1.30 6.29 -4.51
N GLY A 36 2.29 6.39 -3.61
CA GLY A 36 3.68 6.10 -3.95
C GLY A 36 3.84 4.61 -4.33
N ALA A 37 4.22 4.32 -5.57
CA ALA A 37 4.26 2.96 -6.10
C ALA A 37 5.13 1.99 -5.26
N GLY A 38 6.33 2.41 -4.85
CA GLY A 38 7.24 1.59 -4.05
C GLY A 38 6.67 1.25 -2.66
N SER A 39 6.16 2.27 -1.95
CA SER A 39 5.57 2.08 -0.62
C SER A 39 4.29 1.25 -0.65
N CYS A 40 3.49 1.36 -1.72
CA CYS A 40 2.30 0.53 -1.88
C CYS A 40 2.67 -0.94 -2.12
N LEU A 41 3.65 -1.20 -2.99
CA LEU A 41 4.11 -2.56 -3.27
C LEU A 41 4.70 -3.21 -2.01
N GLU A 42 5.54 -2.49 -1.28
CA GLU A 42 6.18 -3.00 -0.05
C GLU A 42 5.14 -3.32 1.04
N ALA A 43 4.11 -2.48 1.20
CA ALA A 43 3.02 -2.76 2.13
C ALA A 43 2.20 -4.01 1.71
N LEU A 44 1.95 -4.20 0.42
CA LEU A 44 1.26 -5.39 -0.11
C LEU A 44 2.10 -6.65 0.08
N GLU A 45 3.42 -6.59 -0.17
CA GLU A 45 4.35 -7.71 0.06
C GLU A 45 4.42 -8.14 1.53
N LEU A 46 4.28 -7.18 2.46
CA LEU A 46 4.21 -7.41 3.90
C LEU A 46 2.81 -7.84 4.38
N GLU A 47 1.87 -8.07 3.46
CA GLU A 47 0.47 -8.43 3.73
C GLU A 47 -0.23 -7.42 4.66
N LYS A 48 0.15 -6.15 4.58
CA LYS A 48 -0.39 -5.09 5.43
C LYS A 48 -1.67 -4.51 4.85
N PRO A 49 -2.71 -4.30 5.69
CA PRO A 49 -3.87 -3.52 5.29
C PRO A 49 -3.43 -2.12 4.84
N LEU A 50 -3.75 -1.77 3.60
CA LEU A 50 -3.29 -0.55 2.93
C LEU A 50 -4.46 0.32 2.47
N LEU A 51 -4.44 1.59 2.88
CA LEU A 51 -5.28 2.65 2.34
C LEU A 51 -4.44 3.59 1.48
N VAL A 52 -4.77 3.65 0.19
CA VAL A 52 -4.08 4.51 -0.78
C VAL A 52 -4.81 5.85 -0.90
N VAL A 53 -4.12 6.94 -0.63
CA VAL A 53 -4.65 8.29 -0.85
C VAL A 53 -4.17 8.77 -2.21
N VAL A 54 -5.06 8.81 -3.20
CA VAL A 54 -4.72 9.23 -4.56
C VAL A 54 -4.68 10.76 -4.62
N ASN A 55 -3.63 11.29 -5.25
CA ASN A 55 -3.55 12.70 -5.57
C ASN A 55 -4.26 12.97 -6.91
N THR A 56 -5.43 13.58 -6.86
CA THR A 56 -6.24 13.90 -8.05
C THR A 56 -5.63 14.99 -8.93
N ASN A 57 -4.62 15.70 -8.46
CA ASN A 57 -3.99 16.81 -9.18
C ASN A 57 -2.77 16.37 -10.02
N LEU A 58 -2.23 15.17 -9.79
CA LEU A 58 -1.17 14.60 -10.60
C LEU A 58 -1.79 13.73 -11.70
N MET A 59 -1.87 14.34 -12.88
CA MET A 59 -2.54 13.86 -14.10
C MET A 59 -1.79 12.72 -14.80
N ASP A 60 -1.30 11.73 -14.06
CA ASP A 60 -0.76 10.49 -14.62
C ASP A 60 -1.70 9.34 -14.26
N ASN A 61 -2.64 9.07 -15.18
CA ASN A 61 -3.70 8.06 -15.09
C ASN A 61 -3.20 6.63 -14.75
N HIS A 62 -1.89 6.38 -14.82
CA HIS A 62 -1.27 5.10 -14.49
C HIS A 62 -1.41 4.70 -13.01
N GLN A 63 -1.33 5.65 -12.06
CA GLN A 63 -1.48 5.32 -10.63
C GLN A 63 -2.93 4.89 -10.32
N PHE A 64 -3.88 5.57 -10.94
CA PHE A 64 -5.30 5.27 -10.79
C PHE A 64 -5.66 3.89 -11.37
N GLU A 65 -5.07 3.51 -12.51
CA GLU A 65 -5.34 2.21 -13.15
C GLU A 65 -4.83 1.04 -12.28
N VAL A 66 -3.64 1.17 -11.70
CA VAL A 66 -3.07 0.17 -10.78
C VAL A 66 -3.89 0.09 -9.49
N ALA A 67 -4.25 1.23 -8.90
CA ALA A 67 -5.09 1.28 -7.71
C ALA A 67 -6.48 0.67 -7.95
N THR A 68 -7.08 0.95 -9.11
CA THR A 68 -8.39 0.40 -9.50
C THR A 68 -8.33 -1.11 -9.67
N LYS A 69 -7.34 -1.64 -10.39
CA LYS A 69 -7.16 -3.09 -10.57
C LYS A 69 -6.96 -3.81 -9.24
N LEU A 70 -6.19 -3.23 -8.32
CA LEU A 70 -5.94 -3.82 -7.01
C LEU A 70 -7.16 -3.73 -6.08
N LYS A 71 -7.95 -2.64 -6.18
CA LYS A 71 -9.24 -2.53 -5.51
C LYS A 71 -10.24 -3.56 -6.02
N ASP A 72 -10.35 -3.74 -7.34
CA ASP A 72 -11.24 -4.72 -7.95
C ASP A 72 -10.88 -6.15 -7.52
N CYS A 73 -9.60 -6.42 -7.29
CA CYS A 73 -9.15 -7.68 -6.73
C CYS A 73 -9.34 -7.80 -5.20
N GLY A 74 -9.79 -6.74 -4.52
CA GLY A 74 -10.05 -6.70 -3.07
C GLY A 74 -8.79 -6.58 -2.20
N TYR A 75 -7.66 -6.16 -2.77
CA TYR A 75 -6.38 -6.07 -2.06
C TYR A 75 -6.10 -4.70 -1.45
N LEU A 76 -6.74 -3.63 -1.95
CA LEU A 76 -6.58 -2.29 -1.40
C LEU A 76 -7.86 -1.48 -1.41
N HIS A 77 -7.93 -0.53 -0.49
CA HIS A 77 -8.86 0.59 -0.57
C HIS A 77 -8.12 1.85 -1.02
N PHE A 78 -8.77 2.67 -1.84
CA PHE A 78 -8.26 3.99 -2.19
C PHE A 78 -9.29 5.07 -1.83
N THR A 79 -8.78 6.26 -1.52
CA THR A 79 -9.56 7.47 -1.20
C THR A 79 -8.84 8.69 -1.76
N THR A 80 -9.55 9.81 -1.85
CA THR A 80 -8.96 11.13 -2.09
C THR A 80 -8.60 11.77 -0.75
N CYS A 81 -7.85 12.89 -0.78
CA CYS A 81 -7.60 13.68 0.44
C CYS A 81 -8.89 14.23 1.06
N ASP A 82 -9.87 14.61 0.23
CA ASP A 82 -11.13 15.19 0.69
C ASP A 82 -12.00 14.15 1.41
N ASP A 83 -12.00 12.90 0.92
CA ASP A 83 -12.82 11.81 1.46
C ASP A 83 -12.08 10.94 2.48
N LEU A 84 -10.85 11.28 2.85
CA LEU A 84 -10.01 10.46 3.73
C LEU A 84 -10.65 10.23 5.10
N LEU A 85 -11.19 11.27 5.71
CA LEU A 85 -11.80 11.18 7.04
C LEU A 85 -13.06 10.30 7.01
N SER A 86 -13.95 10.53 6.05
CA SER A 86 -15.14 9.71 5.85
C SER A 86 -14.81 8.25 5.55
N THR A 87 -13.74 8.02 4.78
CA THR A 87 -13.28 6.67 4.48
C THR A 87 -12.77 5.98 5.74
N LEU A 88 -11.91 6.64 6.53
CA LEU A 88 -11.38 6.07 7.77
C LEU A 88 -12.49 5.71 8.78
N CYS A 89 -13.55 6.51 8.89
CA CYS A 89 -14.68 6.20 9.78
C CYS A 89 -15.49 4.97 9.33
N ASN A 90 -15.54 4.67 8.03
CA ASN A 90 -16.34 3.58 7.46
C ASN A 90 -15.48 2.38 7.02
N LEU A 91 -14.15 2.47 7.16
CA LEU A 91 -13.22 1.48 6.66
C LEU A 91 -13.27 0.22 7.53
N ASP A 92 -13.66 -0.89 6.92
CA ASP A 92 -13.59 -2.19 7.56
C ASP A 92 -12.34 -2.94 7.09
N LEU A 93 -11.29 -2.87 7.92
CA LEU A 93 -10.00 -3.51 7.66
C LEU A 93 -10.09 -5.03 7.56
N SER A 94 -11.13 -5.65 8.12
CA SER A 94 -11.32 -7.12 8.07
C SER A 94 -11.67 -7.64 6.67
N ARG A 95 -12.10 -6.74 5.77
CA ARG A 95 -12.53 -7.09 4.40
C ARG A 95 -11.40 -7.05 3.39
N LEU A 96 -10.23 -6.51 3.77
CA LEU A 96 -9.05 -6.47 2.91
C LEU A 96 -8.41 -7.85 2.83
N ARG A 97 -8.27 -8.37 1.61
CA ARG A 97 -7.58 -9.64 1.39
C ARG A 97 -6.07 -9.42 1.42
N PRO A 98 -5.29 -10.29 2.05
CA PRO A 98 -3.84 -10.25 1.94
C PRO A 98 -3.46 -10.41 0.47
N TYR A 99 -2.53 -9.58 0.01
CA TYR A 99 -2.01 -9.65 -1.35
C TYR A 99 -1.25 -10.97 -1.51
N PRO A 100 -1.48 -11.74 -2.59
CA PRO A 100 -0.81 -13.01 -2.77
C PRO A 100 0.71 -12.78 -2.87
N LYS A 101 1.48 -13.48 -2.03
CA LYS A 101 2.95 -13.43 -2.09
C LYS A 101 3.41 -13.68 -3.52
N HIS A 102 4.34 -12.85 -3.98
CA HIS A 102 5.04 -13.08 -5.24
C HIS A 102 5.63 -14.49 -5.20
N ASP A 103 5.10 -15.36 -6.06
CA ASP A 103 5.66 -16.69 -6.29
C ASP A 103 6.58 -16.58 -7.52
N PRO A 104 7.90 -16.41 -7.33
CA PRO A 104 8.84 -16.28 -8.44
C PRO A 104 8.78 -17.48 -9.38
N LEU A 105 8.34 -18.65 -8.90
CA LEU A 105 8.16 -19.85 -9.71
C LEU A 105 7.02 -19.72 -10.71
N LYS A 106 5.97 -18.94 -10.42
CA LYS A 106 4.88 -18.70 -11.39
C LYS A 106 5.35 -17.81 -12.53
N PHE A 107 6.17 -16.81 -12.24
CA PHE A 107 6.72 -15.93 -13.28
C PHE A 107 7.69 -16.69 -14.19
N THR A 108 8.61 -17.49 -13.61
CA THR A 108 9.50 -18.35 -14.41
C THR A 108 8.73 -19.42 -15.17
N SER A 109 7.71 -20.05 -14.58
CA SER A 109 6.89 -21.04 -15.29
C SER A 109 6.14 -20.44 -16.48
N VAL A 110 5.69 -19.18 -16.38
CA VAL A 110 5.04 -18.46 -17.49
C VAL A 110 6.07 -18.07 -18.55
N ILE A 111 7.26 -17.62 -18.15
CA ILE A 111 8.37 -17.35 -19.08
C ILE A 111 8.79 -18.65 -19.79
N ASP A 112 9.00 -19.74 -19.08
CA ASP A 112 9.39 -21.04 -19.62
C ASP A 112 8.33 -21.58 -20.58
N TYR A 113 7.04 -21.42 -20.23
CA TYR A 113 5.92 -21.76 -21.12
C TYR A 113 5.90 -20.91 -22.40
N ILE A 114 6.10 -19.59 -22.30
CA ILE A 114 6.14 -18.68 -23.44
C ILE A 114 7.39 -18.91 -24.31
N MET A 115 8.51 -19.27 -23.68
CA MET A 115 9.80 -19.51 -24.31
C MET A 115 9.97 -20.96 -24.82
N GLY A 116 9.01 -21.85 -24.50
CA GLY A 116 8.97 -23.23 -24.99
C GLY A 116 9.93 -24.20 -24.29
N PHE A 117 10.44 -23.86 -23.10
CA PHE A 117 11.25 -24.75 -22.30
C PHE A 117 10.33 -25.68 -21.50
N ARG A 118 10.48 -26.99 -21.72
CA ARG A 118 9.75 -28.06 -21.03
C ARG A 118 10.71 -28.93 -20.25
#